data_AF-A0A3B9IHA6-F1
#
_entry.id   AF-A0A3B9IHA6-F1
#
_cell.length_a   1.000
_cell.length_b   1.000
_cell.length_c   1.000
_cell.angle_alpha   90.00
_cell.angle_beta   90.00
_cell.angle_gamma   90.00
#
_symmetry.space_group_name_H-M   'P 1'
#
loop_
_entity.id
_entity.type
_entity.pdbx_description
1 polymer ?
#
loop_
_entity_poly.entity_id
_entity_poly.type
_entity_poly.pdbx_seq_one_letter_code
_entity_poly.pdbx_strand_id
1 'polypeptide(L)'
;MAETAPVLVSMGDPAGIGPEIIVKALAGAARPLPVVVVGDARVMARAVGLVAPDMRIDIVTDPLAGAAGPGVIRLVESGRLDPLPGFGRIDAAAARAAVDAVLAAVRLVQAG
;
A
#
# COMPACT_ATOMS: atom_id res chain seq x y z
N MET A 1 23.94 -11.81 5.88
CA MET A 1 23.00 -11.13 6.80
C MET A 1 21.63 -11.72 6.52
N ALA A 2 20.88 -12.17 7.53
CA ALA A 2 19.54 -12.70 7.27
C ALA A 2 18.69 -11.56 6.71
N GLU A 3 18.18 -11.74 5.50
CA GLU A 3 17.28 -10.79 4.88
C GLU A 3 16.01 -10.72 5.74
N THR A 4 15.73 -9.53 6.29
CA THR A 4 14.58 -9.36 7.18
C THR A 4 13.33 -9.37 6.32
N ALA A 5 12.40 -10.31 6.58
CA ALA A 5 11.16 -10.40 5.84
C ALA A 5 10.38 -9.07 5.90
N PRO A 6 9.75 -8.64 4.80
CA PRO A 6 8.99 -7.41 4.75
C PRO A 6 7.72 -7.50 5.60
N VAL A 7 7.34 -6.39 6.20
CA VAL A 7 6.00 -6.21 6.77
C VAL A 7 5.04 -5.84 5.66
N LEU A 8 3.98 -6.64 5.48
CA LEU A 8 2.90 -6.30 4.56
C LEU A 8 1.89 -5.40 5.25
N VAL A 9 1.57 -4.27 4.63
CA VAL A 9 0.57 -3.32 5.13
C VAL A 9 -0.58 -3.26 4.13
N SER A 10 -1.77 -3.71 4.54
CA SER A 10 -2.96 -3.51 3.73
C SER A 10 -3.28 -2.01 3.64
N MET A 11 -3.68 -1.56 2.45
CA MET A 11 -4.00 -0.16 2.17
C MET A 11 -5.15 0.40 3.03
N GLY A 12 -6.05 -0.47 3.49
CA GLY A 12 -7.27 -0.09 4.20
C GLY A 12 -8.35 0.43 3.25
N ASP A 13 -9.27 1.23 3.80
CA ASP A 13 -10.41 1.79 3.05
C ASP A 13 -9.95 2.95 2.14
N PRO A 14 -10.14 2.85 0.81
CA PRO A 14 -9.88 3.94 -0.13
C PRO A 14 -10.61 5.25 0.18
N ALA A 15 -11.80 5.21 0.80
CA ALA A 15 -12.54 6.41 1.18
C ALA A 15 -12.11 6.96 2.55
N GLY A 16 -11.33 6.20 3.32
CA GLY A 16 -10.79 6.59 4.62
C GLY A 16 -9.48 7.38 4.52
N ILE A 17 -8.72 7.40 5.63
CA ILE A 17 -7.41 8.07 5.72
C ILE A 17 -6.21 7.10 5.75
N GLY A 18 -6.49 5.79 5.65
CA GLY A 18 -5.47 4.73 5.71
C GLY A 18 -4.34 4.93 4.68
N PRO A 19 -4.68 5.12 3.39
CA PRO A 19 -3.69 5.38 2.33
C PRO A 19 -2.74 6.54 2.67
N GLU A 20 -3.26 7.66 3.17
CA GLU A 20 -2.48 8.85 3.52
C GLU A 20 -1.57 8.63 4.73
N ILE A 21 -2.05 7.89 5.74
CA ILE A 21 -1.23 7.51 6.90
C ILE A 21 -0.04 6.64 6.44
N ILE A 22 -0.29 5.67 5.56
CA ILE A 22 0.75 4.81 5.00
C ILE A 22 1.79 5.66 4.26
N VAL A 23 1.36 6.56 3.38
CA VAL A 23 2.28 7.44 2.64
C VAL A 23 3.10 8.29 3.60
N LYS A 24 2.48 8.95 4.59
CA LYS A 24 3.20 9.79 5.57
C LYS A 24 4.21 8.98 6.38
N ALA A 25 3.85 7.77 6.81
CA ALA A 25 4.74 6.89 7.54
C ALA A 25 5.95 6.47 6.70
N LEU A 26 5.75 6.23 5.40
CA LEU A 26 6.82 5.81 4.47
C LEU A 26 7.64 6.97 3.90
N ALA A 27 7.12 8.20 3.94
CA ALA A 27 7.82 9.44 3.59
C ALA A 27 8.81 9.90 4.69
N GLY A 28 8.62 9.42 5.93
CA GLY A 28 9.38 9.83 7.10
C GLY A 28 10.81 9.24 7.19
N ALA A 29 11.36 9.28 8.40
CA ALA A 29 12.72 8.83 8.70
C ALA A 29 12.94 7.32 8.49
N ALA A 30 14.20 6.88 8.61
CA ALA A 30 14.67 5.53 8.31
C ALA A 30 13.74 4.43 8.84
N ARG A 31 13.34 3.53 7.94
CA ARG A 31 12.46 2.40 8.23
C ARG A 31 13.28 1.31 8.94
N PRO A 32 12.91 0.88 10.16
CA PRO A 32 13.64 -0.18 10.86
C PRO A 32 13.50 -1.55 10.18
N LEU A 33 12.50 -1.70 9.31
CA LEU A 33 12.14 -2.93 8.59
C LEU A 33 11.68 -2.61 7.16
N PRO A 34 11.84 -3.52 6.20
CA PRO A 34 11.25 -3.35 4.87
C PRO A 34 9.71 -3.41 4.95
N VAL A 35 9.03 -2.54 4.21
CA VAL A 35 7.56 -2.46 4.16
C VAL A 35 7.09 -2.58 2.71
N VAL A 36 6.02 -3.33 2.49
CA VAL A 36 5.32 -3.44 1.20
C VAL A 36 3.84 -3.20 1.43
N VAL A 37 3.26 -2.30 0.65
CA VAL A 37 1.82 -2.03 0.70
C VAL A 37 1.09 -3.07 -0.14
N VAL A 38 -0.05 -3.56 0.33
CA VAL A 38 -0.94 -4.42 -0.46
C VAL A 38 -2.24 -3.64 -0.68
N GLY A 39 -2.58 -3.36 -1.93
CA GLY A 39 -3.71 -2.47 -2.23
C GLY A 39 -3.84 -2.08 -3.68
N ASP A 40 -4.56 -0.99 -3.91
CA ASP A 40 -4.81 -0.42 -5.23
C ASP A 40 -3.79 0.71 -5.53
N ALA A 41 -3.12 0.63 -6.69
CA ALA A 41 -2.09 1.58 -7.05
C ALA A 41 -2.62 3.01 -7.27
N ARG A 42 -3.87 3.17 -7.76
CA ARG A 42 -4.50 4.47 -8.01
C ARG A 42 -4.91 5.15 -6.72
N VAL A 43 -5.42 4.38 -5.76
CA VAL A 43 -5.74 4.90 -4.42
C VAL A 43 -4.47 5.39 -3.73
N MET A 44 -3.41 4.59 -3.76
CA MET A 44 -2.12 5.00 -3.20
C MET A 44 -1.50 6.18 -3.97
N ALA A 45 -1.64 6.24 -5.30
CA ALA A 45 -1.16 7.37 -6.09
C ALA A 45 -1.91 8.66 -5.74
N ARG A 46 -3.22 8.58 -5.51
CA ARG A 46 -4.02 9.70 -5.00
C ARG A 46 -3.50 10.17 -3.63
N ALA A 47 -3.21 9.24 -2.72
CA ALA A 47 -2.66 9.58 -1.40
C ALA A 47 -1.27 10.23 -1.50
N VAL A 48 -0.38 9.70 -2.35
CA VAL A 48 0.94 10.28 -2.65
C VAL A 48 0.81 11.72 -3.11
N GLY A 49 -0.05 11.98 -4.10
CA GLY A 49 -0.27 13.33 -4.63
C GLY A 49 -0.81 14.31 -3.59
N LEU A 50 -1.48 13.84 -2.54
CA LEU A 50 -2.02 14.68 -1.47
C LEU A 50 -0.99 15.03 -0.37
N VAL A 51 -0.13 14.09 0.01
CA VAL A 51 0.64 14.22 1.26
C VAL A 51 2.15 14.05 1.12
N ALA A 52 2.63 13.49 0.02
CA ALA A 52 4.07 13.34 -0.25
C ALA A 52 4.34 13.24 -1.77
N PRO A 53 4.13 14.31 -2.54
CA PRO A 53 4.15 14.28 -4.01
C PRO A 53 5.51 13.89 -4.62
N ASP A 54 6.59 13.98 -3.86
CA ASP A 54 7.93 13.55 -4.28
C ASP A 54 8.15 12.03 -4.17
N MET A 55 7.22 11.29 -3.57
CA MET A 55 7.27 9.84 -3.51
C MET A 55 6.76 9.21 -4.80
N ARG A 56 7.29 8.02 -5.11
CA ARG A 56 6.82 7.19 -6.22
C ARG A 56 6.35 5.82 -5.73
N ILE A 57 5.36 5.27 -6.44
CA ILE A 57 4.89 3.91 -6.23
C ILE A 57 5.62 2.99 -7.20
N ASP A 58 6.12 1.88 -6.67
CA ASP A 58 6.76 0.81 -7.41
C ASP A 58 5.92 -0.45 -7.26
N ILE A 59 5.25 -0.86 -8.33
CA ILE A 59 4.38 -2.03 -8.32
C ILE A 59 5.25 -3.28 -8.48
N VAL A 60 5.22 -4.16 -7.49
CA VAL A 60 6.01 -5.40 -7.45
C VAL A 60 5.09 -6.61 -7.44
N THR A 61 5.52 -7.68 -8.09
CA THR A 61 4.82 -8.97 -8.07
C THR A 61 5.26 -9.86 -6.91
N ASP A 62 6.49 -9.65 -6.43
CA ASP A 62 7.08 -10.38 -5.32
C ASP A 62 7.42 -9.40 -4.18
N PRO A 63 6.79 -9.52 -2.99
CA PRO A 63 7.10 -8.65 -1.87
C PRO A 63 8.54 -8.83 -1.34
N LEU A 64 9.18 -9.97 -1.60
CA LEU A 64 10.57 -10.24 -1.24
C LEU A 64 11.58 -9.59 -2.21
N ALA A 65 11.12 -9.07 -3.35
CA ALA A 65 12.00 -8.47 -4.35
C ALA A 65 12.60 -7.13 -3.88
N GLY A 66 13.81 -7.21 -3.31
CA GLY A 66 14.69 -6.08 -3.03
C GLY A 66 14.17 -5.06 -2.00
N ALA A 67 15.07 -4.21 -1.49
CA ALA A 67 14.66 -3.12 -0.60
C ALA A 67 14.15 -1.91 -1.39
N ALA A 68 13.16 -1.21 -0.84
CA ALA A 68 12.70 0.06 -1.39
C ALA A 68 13.78 1.14 -1.23
N GLY A 69 14.18 1.78 -2.32
CA GLY A 69 15.03 2.97 -2.27
C GLY A 69 14.36 4.16 -1.56
N PRO A 70 15.12 5.24 -1.28
CA PRO A 70 14.55 6.49 -0.77
C PRO A 70 13.43 7.02 -1.69
N GLY A 71 12.34 7.52 -1.09
CA GLY A 71 11.20 8.05 -1.86
C GLY A 71 10.35 7.00 -2.57
N VAL A 72 10.55 5.71 -2.30
CA VAL A 72 9.81 4.61 -2.96
C VAL A 72 8.87 3.90 -1.99
N ILE A 73 7.62 3.76 -2.42
CA ILE A 73 6.61 2.89 -1.82
C ILE A 73 6.46 1.66 -2.71
N ARG A 74 6.89 0.50 -2.23
CA ARG A 74 6.62 -0.77 -2.92
C ARG A 74 5.18 -1.20 -2.66
N LEU A 75 4.51 -1.65 -3.71
CA LEU A 75 3.11 -2.04 -3.66
C LEU A 75 2.87 -3.35 -4.41
N VAL A 76 2.20 -4.31 -3.78
CA VAL A 76 1.59 -5.45 -4.46
C VAL A 76 0.14 -5.10 -4.75
N GLU A 77 -0.25 -5.18 -6.01
CA GLU A 77 -1.60 -4.83 -6.44
C GLU A 77 -2.60 -5.91 -6.05
N SER A 78 -3.67 -5.52 -5.35
CA SER A 78 -4.75 -6.43 -4.92
C SER A 78 -6.08 -6.20 -5.64
N GLY A 79 -6.16 -5.16 -6.49
CA GLY A 79 -7.38 -4.79 -7.20
C GLY A 79 -7.22 -3.44 -7.90
N ARG A 80 -8.24 -3.07 -8.68
CA ARG A 80 -8.28 -1.82 -9.43
C ARG A 80 -9.66 -1.16 -9.37
N LEU A 81 -9.73 0.00 -8.74
CA LEU A 81 -10.90 0.85 -8.61
C LEU A 81 -10.96 1.87 -9.76
N ASP A 82 -12.14 1.96 -10.36
CA ASP A 82 -12.50 2.95 -11.36
C ASP A 82 -14.03 3.12 -11.37
N PRO A 83 -14.58 4.28 -10.96
CA PRO A 83 -13.90 5.47 -10.43
C PRO A 83 -13.36 5.26 -9.01
N LEU A 84 -12.53 6.20 -8.53
CA LEU A 84 -12.14 6.24 -7.11
C LEU A 84 -13.29 6.80 -6.25
N PRO A 85 -13.54 6.24 -5.06
CA PRO A 85 -14.58 6.73 -4.16
C PRO A 85 -14.21 8.07 -3.54
N GLY A 86 -15.22 8.87 -3.17
CA GLY A 86 -15.01 10.15 -2.47
C GLY A 86 -14.55 9.95 -1.02
N PHE A 87 -13.73 10.88 -0.52
CA PHE A 87 -13.26 10.85 0.88
C PHE A 87 -14.41 10.95 1.88
N GLY A 88 -14.34 10.16 2.96
CA GLY A 88 -15.32 10.15 4.05
C GLY A 88 -16.71 9.67 3.64
N ARG A 89 -16.86 9.05 2.47
CA ARG A 89 -18.13 8.51 1.98
C ARG A 89 -18.14 7.00 2.14
N ILE A 90 -19.22 6.48 2.72
CA ILE A 90 -19.47 5.04 2.74
C ILE A 90 -19.64 4.57 1.30
N ASP A 91 -18.83 3.61 0.88
CA ASP A 91 -18.81 3.09 -0.47
C ASP A 91 -18.53 1.58 -0.46
N ALA A 92 -19.36 0.81 -1.19
CA ALA A 92 -19.27 -0.65 -1.21
C ALA A 92 -18.03 -1.15 -1.96
N ALA A 93 -17.59 -0.46 -3.01
CA ALA A 93 -16.39 -0.81 -3.74
C ALA A 93 -15.14 -0.51 -2.90
N ALA A 94 -15.15 0.57 -2.12
CA ALA A 94 -14.10 0.90 -1.16
C ALA A 94 -13.97 -0.18 -0.07
N ALA A 95 -15.10 -0.58 0.54
CA ALA A 95 -15.14 -1.66 1.53
C ALA A 95 -14.63 -2.99 0.94
N ARG A 96 -15.01 -3.32 -0.29
CA ARG A 96 -14.53 -4.51 -0.99
C ARG A 96 -13.02 -4.45 -1.22
N ALA A 97 -12.49 -3.33 -1.69
CA ALA A 97 -11.06 -3.17 -1.92
C ALA A 97 -10.22 -3.32 -0.63
N ALA A 98 -10.72 -2.81 0.50
CA ALA A 98 -10.08 -2.99 1.80
C ALA A 98 -9.99 -4.48 2.21
N VAL A 99 -11.08 -5.23 2.02
CA VAL A 99 -11.11 -6.67 2.29
C VAL A 99 -10.20 -7.44 1.33
N ASP A 100 -10.25 -7.13 0.03
CA ASP A 100 -9.43 -7.80 -0.98
C ASP A 100 -7.93 -7.58 -0.70
N ALA A 101 -7.52 -6.39 -0.24
CA ALA A 101 -6.15 -6.12 0.19
C ALA A 101 -5.71 -6.98 1.39
N VAL A 102 -6.59 -7.15 2.39
CA VAL A 102 -6.30 -8.03 3.54
C VAL A 102 -6.18 -9.48 3.11
N LEU A 103 -7.10 -9.97 2.27
CA LEU A 103 -7.07 -11.34 1.78
C LEU A 103 -5.84 -11.62 0.93
N ALA A 104 -5.42 -10.66 0.10
CA ALA A 104 -4.19 -10.77 -0.69
C ALA A 104 -2.95 -10.82 0.22
N ALA A 105 -2.86 -9.96 1.23
CA ALA A 105 -1.76 -9.97 2.20
C ALA A 105 -1.69 -11.30 2.98
N VAL A 106 -2.83 -11.84 3.41
CA VAL A 106 -2.89 -13.15 4.10
C VAL A 106 -2.36 -14.27 3.19
N ARG A 107 -2.77 -14.31 1.92
CA ARG A 107 -2.29 -15.32 0.97
C ARG A 107 -0.79 -15.25 0.76
N LEU A 108 -0.23 -14.05 0.67
CA LEU A 108 1.21 -13.85 0.56
C LEU A 108 1.93 -14.38 1.79
N VAL A 109 1.51 -13.98 3.01
CA VAL A 109 2.12 -14.47 4.26
C VAL A 109 2.05 -15.98 4.40
N GLN A 110 0.95 -16.61 3.95
CA GLN A 110 0.81 -18.06 3.97
C GLN A 110 1.70 -18.78 2.94
N ALA A 111 2.10 -18.09 1.87
CA ALA A 111 2.98 -18.63 0.84
C ALA A 111 4.47 -18.57 1.21
N GLY A 112 4.83 -17.78 2.24
CA GLY A 112 6.21 -17.55 2.69
C GLY A 112 6.72 -16.16 2.34
#